data_AF-A0A161WFS6-F1
#
_entry.id   AF-A0A161WFS6-F1
#
_cell.length_a   1.000
_cell.length_b   1.000
_cell.length_c   1.000
_cell.angle_alpha   90.00
_cell.angle_beta   90.00
_cell.angle_gamma   90.00
#
_symmetry.space_group_name_H-M   'P 1'
#
loop_
_entity.id
_entity.type
_entity.pdbx_description
1 polymer ?
#
loop_
_entity_poly.entity_id
_entity_poly.type
_entity_poly.pdbx_seq_one_letter_code
_entity_poly.pdbx_strand_id
1 'polypeptide(L)'
;MKHSKRVAIFFSLMPGAGHMYLGLVRQGIQLMLLFFAIIFMSASFEMEFLAVFLPIIWFYSIFDVRLKSLKEDPLIDADLPIFADVASMKHFSNSSLVEKYIAYILIVMGIFSMINNLIIPVLSRYIDYYYIRCFKSLVISIILISIGAFMLKGKKSKIKSGDTLCNQEE
;
A
#
# COMPACT_ATOMS: atom_id res chain seq x y z
N MET A 1 19.14 4.46 25.16
CA MET A 1 18.12 4.85 26.17
C MET A 1 17.21 3.66 26.40
N LYS A 2 16.92 3.27 27.66
CA LYS A 2 15.98 2.17 27.94
C LYS A 2 14.56 2.66 27.67
N HIS A 3 14.00 2.33 26.51
CA HIS A 3 12.61 2.64 26.19
C HIS A 3 11.68 1.80 27.05
N SER A 4 10.65 2.41 27.66
CA SER A 4 9.70 1.68 28.48
C SER A 4 8.79 0.86 27.57
N LYS A 5 8.86 -0.48 27.68
CA LYS A 5 8.09 -1.44 26.85
C LYS A 5 6.59 -1.13 26.83
N ARG A 6 6.05 -0.67 27.96
CA ARG A 6 4.63 -0.31 28.11
C ARG A 6 4.26 0.96 27.35
N VAL A 7 5.17 1.94 27.28
CA VAL A 7 4.96 3.20 26.58
C VAL A 7 5.04 2.98 25.06
N ALA A 8 5.96 2.14 24.59
CA ALA A 8 6.03 1.75 23.17
C ALA A 8 4.72 1.10 22.68
N ILE A 9 4.14 0.21 23.50
CA ILE A 9 2.87 -0.45 23.20
C ILE A 9 1.70 0.54 23.26
N PHE A 10 1.69 1.45 24.23
CA PHE A 10 0.68 2.51 24.30
C PHE A 10 0.74 3.42 23.06
N PHE A 11 1.93 3.82 22.62
CA PHE A 11 2.09 4.59 21.38
C PHE A 11 1.76 3.78 20.13
N SER A 12 1.89 2.45 20.13
CA SER A 12 1.46 1.61 18.99
C SER A 12 -0.05 1.55 18.77
N LEU A 13 -0.86 2.11 19.69
CA LEU A 13 -2.30 2.32 19.45
C LEU A 13 -2.54 3.22 18.24
N MET A 14 -1.66 4.19 17.99
CA MET A 14 -1.63 4.88 16.70
C MET A 14 -0.67 4.15 15.75
N PRO A 15 -1.14 3.73 14.56
CA PRO A 15 -0.30 3.00 13.61
C PRO A 15 0.93 3.83 13.25
N GLY A 16 2.12 3.24 13.47
CA GLY A 16 3.42 3.85 13.18
C GLY A 16 4.06 4.66 14.32
N ALA A 17 3.29 5.12 15.32
CA ALA A 17 3.84 5.92 16.41
C ALA A 17 4.70 5.09 17.40
N GLY A 18 4.36 3.81 17.60
CA GLY A 18 5.17 2.89 18.40
C GLY A 18 6.57 2.64 17.81
N HIS A 19 6.69 2.60 16.48
CA HIS A 19 7.99 2.50 15.79
C HIS A 19 8.84 3.74 16.00
N MET A 20 8.24 4.93 15.87
CA MET A 20 8.94 6.19 16.15
C MET A 20 9.43 6.27 17.60
N TYR A 21 8.66 5.75 18.56
CA TYR A 21 9.07 5.71 19.96
C TYR A 21 10.30 4.82 20.21
N LEU A 22 10.49 3.77 19.40
CA LEU A 22 11.67 2.90 19.42
C LEU A 22 12.86 3.46 18.62
N GLY A 23 12.75 4.67 18.06
CA GLY A 23 13.77 5.28 17.21
C GLY A 23 13.72 4.84 15.74
N LEU A 24 12.70 4.08 15.35
CA LEU A 24 12.48 3.58 13.98
C LEU A 24 11.56 4.54 13.21
N VAL A 25 12.08 5.74 12.93
CA VAL A 25 11.28 6.83 12.36
C VAL A 25 10.83 6.51 10.94
N ARG A 26 11.71 5.97 10.09
CA ARG A 26 11.36 5.62 8.70
C ARG A 26 10.24 4.59 8.65
N GLN A 27 10.35 3.57 9.49
CA GLN A 27 9.36 2.51 9.60
C GLN A 27 8.01 3.02 10.08
N GLY A 28 8.02 3.90 11.09
CA GLY A 28 6.82 4.54 11.60
C GLY A 28 6.11 5.39 10.54
N ILE A 29 6.85 6.21 9.79
CA ILE A 29 6.28 7.04 8.71
C ILE A 29 5.69 6.17 7.60
N GLN A 30 6.39 5.13 7.17
CA GLN A 30 5.91 4.23 6.12
C GLN A 30 4.59 3.57 6.50
N LEU A 31 4.48 3.09 7.73
CA LEU A 31 3.26 2.44 8.20
C LEU A 31 2.12 3.44 8.41
N MET A 32 2.42 4.64 8.92
CA MET A 32 1.44 5.71 9.08
C MET A 32 0.90 6.17 7.73
N LEU A 33 1.78 6.35 6.73
CA LEU A 33 1.40 6.70 5.37
C LEU A 33 0.53 5.61 4.74
N LEU A 34 0.88 4.33 4.91
CA LEU A 34 0.07 3.21 4.41
C LEU A 34 -1.34 3.22 5.03
N PHE A 35 -1.42 3.35 6.35
CA PHE A 35 -2.69 3.34 7.07
C PHE A 35 -3.61 4.49 6.61
N PHE A 36 -3.09 5.71 6.56
CA PHE A 36 -3.88 6.87 6.10
C PHE A 36 -4.15 6.84 4.60
N ALA A 37 -3.26 6.30 3.78
CA ALA A 37 -3.50 6.14 2.35
C ALA A 37 -4.69 5.21 2.08
N ILE A 38 -4.83 4.12 2.83
CA ILE A 38 -5.97 3.20 2.68
C ILE A 38 -7.26 3.85 3.17
N ILE A 39 -7.24 4.60 4.28
CA ILE A 39 -8.40 5.40 4.70
C ILE A 39 -8.80 6.39 3.62
N PHE A 40 -7.83 7.15 3.08
CA PHE A 40 -8.06 8.13 2.03
C PHE A 40 -8.63 7.49 0.77
N MET A 41 -8.08 6.35 0.33
CA MET A 41 -8.60 5.61 -0.81
C MET A 41 -10.01 5.05 -0.53
N SER A 42 -10.22 4.44 0.63
CA SER A 42 -11.53 3.89 1.01
C SER A 42 -12.60 4.99 1.01
N ALA A 43 -12.31 6.14 1.61
CA ALA A 43 -13.22 7.29 1.66
C ALA A 43 -13.43 7.95 0.29
N SER A 44 -12.36 8.17 -0.48
CA SER A 44 -12.45 8.89 -1.77
C SER A 44 -13.10 8.05 -2.87
N PHE A 45 -12.85 6.75 -2.87
CA PHE A 45 -13.38 5.82 -3.86
C PHE A 45 -14.67 5.13 -3.44
N GLU A 46 -15.14 5.34 -2.20
CA GLU A 46 -16.21 4.56 -1.55
C GLU A 46 -15.95 3.04 -1.64
N MET A 47 -14.66 2.67 -1.64
CA MET A 47 -14.22 1.28 -1.61
C MET A 47 -14.26 0.81 -0.15
N GLU A 48 -15.46 0.52 0.36
CA GLU A 48 -15.64 0.11 1.77
C GLU A 48 -14.85 -1.17 2.09
N PHE A 49 -14.65 -2.07 1.11
CA PHE A 49 -13.86 -3.28 1.32
C PHE A 49 -12.40 -3.00 1.69
N LEU A 50 -11.84 -1.84 1.29
CA LEU A 50 -10.47 -1.45 1.68
C LEU A 50 -10.35 -1.27 3.20
N ALA A 51 -11.45 -0.94 3.88
CA ALA A 51 -11.48 -0.76 5.32
C ALA A 51 -11.12 -2.05 6.09
N VAL A 52 -11.28 -3.24 5.50
CA VAL A 52 -10.85 -4.52 6.09
C VAL A 52 -9.33 -4.57 6.30
N PHE A 53 -8.54 -3.85 5.51
CA PHE A 53 -7.08 -3.84 5.66
C PHE A 53 -6.60 -2.97 6.83
N LEU A 54 -7.38 -1.98 7.28
CA LEU A 54 -7.05 -1.11 8.41
C LEU A 54 -6.74 -1.90 9.69
N PRO A 55 -7.64 -2.78 10.19
CA PRO A 55 -7.35 -3.54 11.40
C PRO A 55 -6.16 -4.48 11.21
N ILE A 56 -5.97 -5.06 10.02
CA ILE A 56 -4.84 -5.95 9.72
C ILE A 56 -3.51 -5.19 9.86
N ILE A 57 -3.41 -4.01 9.25
CA ILE A 57 -2.20 -3.17 9.29
C ILE A 57 -1.97 -2.63 10.70
N TRP A 58 -3.03 -2.30 11.41
CA TRP A 58 -2.97 -1.84 12.79
C TRP A 58 -2.45 -2.95 13.72
N PHE A 59 -2.97 -4.17 13.64
CA PHE A 59 -2.46 -5.31 14.40
C PHE A 59 -1.00 -5.62 14.06
N TYR A 60 -0.64 -5.56 12.77
CA TYR A 60 0.76 -5.69 12.35
C TYR A 60 1.65 -4.66 13.06
N SER A 61 1.22 -3.39 13.14
CA SER A 61 1.96 -2.34 13.86
C SER A 61 2.24 -2.73 15.32
N ILE A 62 1.21 -3.21 16.02
CA ILE A 62 1.29 -3.55 17.45
C ILE A 62 2.24 -4.73 17.65
N PHE A 63 2.09 -5.79 16.85
CA PHE A 63 2.93 -6.98 16.95
C PHE A 63 4.39 -6.67 16.59
N ASP A 64 4.63 -5.89 15.54
CA ASP A 64 5.99 -5.54 15.11
C ASP A 64 6.72 -4.69 16.17
N VAL A 65 6.05 -3.69 16.76
CA VAL A 65 6.58 -2.90 17.88
C VAL A 65 6.85 -3.80 19.09
N ARG A 66 5.94 -4.71 19.42
CA ARG A 66 6.13 -5.65 20.54
C ARG A 66 7.37 -6.51 20.33
N LEU A 67 7.53 -7.12 19.16
CA LEU A 67 8.69 -7.95 18.83
C LEU A 67 10.00 -7.15 18.89
N LYS A 68 10.00 -5.91 18.35
CA LYS A 68 11.19 -5.05 18.34
C LYS A 68 11.54 -4.50 19.72
N SER A 69 10.55 -4.23 20.58
CA SER A 69 10.77 -3.80 21.96
C SER A 69 11.37 -4.88 22.87
N LEU A 70 11.32 -6.14 22.44
CA LEU A 70 11.91 -7.28 23.15
C LEU A 70 13.36 -7.56 22.73
N LYS A 71 13.80 -7.06 21.56
CA LYS A 71 15.19 -7.18 21.13
C LYS A 71 16.07 -6.24 21.96
N GLU A 72 17.21 -6.75 22.41
CA GLU A 72 18.20 -5.97 23.18
C GLU A 72 19.25 -5.30 22.30
N ASP A 73 19.33 -5.69 21.02
CA ASP A 73 20.23 -5.13 20.01
C ASP A 73 19.82 -3.72 19.55
N PRO A 74 20.77 -2.89 19.08
CA PRO A 74 20.45 -1.63 18.43
C PRO A 74 19.58 -1.88 17.19
N LEU A 75 18.36 -1.36 17.24
CA LEU A 75 17.40 -1.45 16.14
C LEU A 75 17.89 -0.59 14.97
N ILE A 76 18.02 -1.19 13.79
CA ILE A 76 18.39 -0.48 12.56
C ILE A 76 17.11 0.07 11.92
N ASP A 77 17.06 1.38 11.71
CA ASP A 77 15.97 2.07 11.00
C ASP A 77 16.11 1.88 9.48
N ALA A 78 15.88 0.64 9.03
CA ALA A 78 15.77 0.28 7.62
C ALA A 78 14.30 0.31 7.17
N ASP A 79 14.06 0.33 5.86
CA ASP A 79 12.71 0.29 5.30
C ASP A 79 11.96 -0.99 5.74
N LEU A 80 10.64 -0.90 5.94
CA LEU A 80 9.80 -2.08 6.17
C LEU A 80 10.00 -3.06 5.00
N PRO A 81 10.02 -4.38 5.19
CA PRO A 81 10.15 -5.35 4.10
C PRO A 81 9.13 -5.14 2.97
N ILE A 82 7.91 -4.72 3.33
CA ILE A 82 6.81 -4.39 2.39
C ILE A 82 7.17 -3.17 1.52
N PHE A 83 7.90 -2.21 2.08
CA PHE A 83 8.38 -1.01 1.40
C PHE A 83 9.79 -1.17 0.84
N ALA A 84 10.58 -2.15 1.29
CA ALA A 84 11.91 -2.42 0.80
C ALA A 84 11.86 -2.89 -0.66
N ASP A 85 10.82 -3.61 -1.05
CA ASP A 85 10.58 -3.99 -2.46
C ASP A 85 10.19 -2.77 -3.32
N VAL A 86 9.44 -1.82 -2.74
CA VAL A 86 9.10 -0.52 -3.34
C VAL A 86 10.31 0.43 -3.37
N ALA A 87 11.20 0.37 -2.38
CA ALA A 87 12.42 1.15 -2.31
C ALA A 87 13.50 0.57 -3.24
N SER A 88 13.55 -0.75 -3.43
CA SER A 88 14.29 -1.42 -4.50
C SER A 88 13.80 -0.96 -5.87
N MET A 89 12.50 -0.73 -6.04
CA MET A 89 11.96 -0.07 -7.24
C MET A 89 12.44 1.39 -7.38
N LYS A 90 12.69 2.08 -6.27
CA LYS A 90 13.31 3.42 -6.25
C LYS A 90 14.82 3.40 -6.51
N HIS A 91 15.54 2.31 -6.26
CA HIS A 91 16.92 2.15 -6.74
C HIS A 91 16.96 1.73 -8.24
N PHE A 92 15.87 1.14 -8.73
CA PHE A 92 15.59 0.96 -10.17
C PHE A 92 15.04 2.24 -10.84
N SER A 93 15.03 3.38 -10.13
CA SER A 93 14.58 4.72 -10.55
C SER A 93 15.50 5.39 -11.59
N ASN A 94 16.17 4.61 -12.42
CA ASN A 94 16.62 5.07 -13.72
C ASN A 94 15.60 4.72 -14.84
N SER A 95 14.41 4.25 -14.46
CA SER A 95 13.35 3.87 -15.39
C SER A 95 12.21 4.88 -15.37
N SER A 96 12.11 5.67 -16.43
CA SER A 96 11.03 6.61 -16.77
C SER A 96 9.60 6.03 -16.73
N LEU A 97 9.44 4.76 -16.37
CA LEU A 97 8.17 4.05 -16.30
C LEU A 97 7.47 4.25 -14.95
N VAL A 98 8.20 4.22 -13.83
CA VAL A 98 7.58 4.32 -12.48
C VAL A 98 6.95 5.70 -12.26
N GLU A 99 7.65 6.76 -12.65
CA GLU A 99 7.12 8.13 -12.60
C GLU A 99 5.86 8.29 -13.46
N LYS A 100 5.85 7.68 -14.66
CA LYS A 100 4.68 7.67 -15.54
C LYS A 100 3.51 6.91 -14.94
N TYR A 101 3.75 5.78 -14.29
CA TYR A 101 2.70 5.02 -13.61
C TYR A 101 2.12 5.77 -12.41
N ILE A 102 2.97 6.39 -11.58
CA ILE A 102 2.51 7.24 -10.46
C ILE A 102 1.67 8.41 -11.00
N ALA A 103 2.12 9.08 -12.05
CA ALA A 103 1.38 10.17 -12.68
C ALA A 103 0.03 9.69 -13.24
N TYR A 104 0.00 8.54 -13.94
CA TYR A 104 -1.23 7.96 -14.47
C TYR A 104 -2.22 7.62 -13.35
N ILE A 105 -1.76 6.98 -12.27
CA ILE A 105 -2.59 6.68 -11.09
C ILE A 105 -3.17 7.96 -10.49
N LEU A 106 -2.36 9.02 -10.36
CA LEU A 106 -2.80 10.30 -9.80
C LEU A 106 -3.85 10.99 -10.69
N ILE A 107 -3.66 10.98 -12.01
CA ILE A 107 -4.60 11.56 -12.98
C ILE A 107 -5.93 10.80 -12.95
N VAL A 108 -5.88 9.46 -13.01
CA VAL A 108 -7.09 8.61 -12.95
C VAL A 108 -7.83 8.82 -11.63
N MET A 109 -7.10 8.88 -10.51
CA MET A 109 -7.66 9.18 -9.19
C MET A 109 -8.33 10.57 -9.15
N GLY A 110 -7.70 11.60 -9.72
CA GLY A 110 -8.25 12.96 -9.80
C GLY A 110 -9.55 13.03 -10.60
N ILE A 111 -9.59 12.37 -11.77
CA ILE A 111 -10.80 12.30 -12.60
C ILE A 111 -11.93 11.58 -11.87
N PHE A 112 -11.62 10.46 -11.20
CA PHE A 112 -12.62 9.72 -10.42
C PHE A 112 -13.19 10.56 -9.27
N SER A 113 -12.32 11.30 -8.55
CA SER A 113 -12.75 12.21 -7.48
C SER A 113 -13.65 13.34 -8.01
N MET A 114 -13.32 13.89 -9.18
CA MET A 114 -14.15 14.92 -9.84
C MET A 114 -15.54 14.37 -10.23
N ILE A 115 -15.62 13.11 -10.70
CA ILE A 115 -16.90 12.47 -11.00
C ILE A 115 -17.76 12.37 -9.74
N ASN A 116 -17.20 11.88 -8.62
CA ASN A 116 -17.94 11.68 -7.38
C ASN A 116 -18.40 13.01 -6.75
N ASN A 117 -17.52 14.00 -6.69
CA ASN A 117 -17.79 15.23 -5.96
C ASN A 117 -18.54 16.29 -6.78
N LEU A 118 -18.44 16.24 -8.11
CA LEU A 118 -18.99 17.28 -8.99
C LEU A 118 -20.06 16.74 -9.94
N ILE A 119 -19.79 15.63 -10.62
CA ILE A 119 -20.70 15.11 -11.66
C ILE A 119 -21.90 14.41 -11.05
N ILE A 120 -21.72 13.54 -10.06
CA ILE A 120 -22.81 12.81 -9.39
C ILE A 120 -23.86 13.76 -8.77
N PRO A 121 -23.50 14.78 -7.97
CA PRO A 121 -24.50 15.68 -7.39
C PRO A 121 -25.24 16.52 -8.44
N VAL A 122 -24.58 16.93 -9.53
CA VAL A 122 -25.24 17.64 -10.63
C VAL A 122 -26.20 16.71 -11.38
N LEU A 123 -25.77 15.48 -11.68
CA LEU A 123 -26.56 14.50 -12.41
C LEU A 123 -27.75 13.97 -11.60
N SER A 124 -27.64 13.96 -10.26
CA SER A 124 -28.74 13.59 -9.36
C SER A 124 -29.97 14.50 -9.44
N ARG A 125 -29.84 15.70 -10.05
CA ARG A 125 -31.00 16.57 -10.35
C ARG A 125 -31.85 16.06 -11.51
N TYR A 126 -31.30 15.21 -12.36
CA TYR A 126 -31.94 14.73 -13.59
C TYR A 126 -32.28 13.24 -13.53
N ILE A 127 -31.48 12.44 -12.81
CA ILE A 127 -31.62 10.99 -12.71
C ILE A 127 -31.63 10.60 -11.23
N ASP A 128 -32.53 9.69 -10.85
CA ASP A 128 -32.63 9.20 -9.48
C ASP A 128 -31.30 8.65 -8.95
N TYR A 129 -31.00 9.02 -7.70
CA TYR A 129 -29.77 8.65 -7.00
C TYR A 129 -29.50 7.14 -6.99
N TYR A 130 -30.57 6.33 -7.02
CA TYR A 130 -30.49 4.87 -7.05
C TYR A 130 -29.73 4.33 -8.27
N TYR A 131 -30.02 4.83 -9.48
CA TYR A 131 -29.37 4.37 -10.70
C TYR A 131 -27.90 4.80 -10.77
N ILE A 132 -27.61 6.01 -10.29
CA ILE A 132 -26.23 6.55 -10.25
C ILE A 132 -25.36 5.71 -9.30
N ARG A 133 -25.88 5.34 -8.13
CA ARG A 133 -25.17 4.49 -7.16
C ARG A 133 -24.91 3.08 -7.73
N CYS A 134 -25.89 2.51 -8.41
CA CYS A 134 -25.75 1.19 -9.04
C CYS A 134 -24.66 1.20 -10.13
N PHE A 135 -24.66 2.22 -10.99
CA PHE A 135 -23.64 2.40 -12.02
C PHE A 135 -22.23 2.54 -11.42
N LYS A 136 -22.08 3.34 -10.36
CA LYS A 136 -20.80 3.49 -9.65
C LYS A 136 -20.27 2.15 -9.11
N SER A 137 -21.12 1.38 -8.45
CA SER A 137 -20.73 0.08 -7.89
C SER A 137 -20.33 -0.92 -8.99
N LEU A 138 -20.98 -0.88 -10.15
CA LEU A 138 -20.61 -1.69 -11.32
C LEU A 138 -19.24 -1.30 -11.87
N VAL A 139 -18.96 -0.01 -12.03
CA VAL A 139 -17.66 0.48 -12.52
C VAL A 139 -16.53 0.04 -11.60
N ILE A 140 -16.70 0.19 -10.28
CA ILE A 140 -15.71 -0.24 -9.28
C ILE A 140 -15.44 -1.73 -9.38
N SER A 141 -16.50 -2.54 -9.49
CA SER A 141 -16.39 -3.99 -9.61
C SER A 141 -15.62 -4.41 -10.88
N ILE A 142 -15.92 -3.77 -12.02
CA ILE A 142 -15.25 -4.04 -13.30
C ILE A 142 -13.76 -3.67 -13.22
N ILE A 143 -13.43 -2.52 -12.62
CA ILE A 143 -12.04 -2.10 -12.39
C ILE A 143 -11.30 -3.13 -11.52
N LEU A 144 -11.93 -3.61 -10.45
CA LEU A 144 -11.31 -4.57 -9.55
C LEU A 144 -11.04 -5.92 -10.25
N ILE A 145 -12.04 -6.43 -10.98
CA ILE A 145 -11.94 -7.69 -11.72
C ILE A 145 -10.86 -7.58 -12.79
N SER A 146 -10.80 -6.47 -13.53
CA SER A 146 -9.79 -6.27 -14.57
C SER A 146 -8.37 -6.15 -13.99
N ILE A 147 -8.18 -5.45 -12.86
CA ILE A 147 -6.89 -5.42 -12.15
C ILE A 147 -6.50 -6.83 -11.66
N GLY A 148 -7.43 -7.55 -11.03
CA GLY A 148 -7.18 -8.92 -10.57
C GLY A 148 -6.80 -9.86 -11.71
N ALA A 149 -7.51 -9.78 -12.84
CA ALA A 149 -7.21 -10.56 -14.04
C ALA A 149 -5.85 -10.17 -14.66
N PHE A 150 -5.49 -8.89 -14.63
CA PHE A 150 -4.18 -8.41 -15.09
C PHE A 150 -3.05 -8.95 -14.20
N MET A 151 -3.23 -9.00 -12.88
CA MET A 151 -2.24 -9.59 -11.96
C MET A 151 -2.04 -11.09 -12.18
N LEU A 152 -3.10 -11.81 -12.56
CA LEU A 152 -3.02 -13.23 -12.91
C LEU A 152 -2.28 -13.49 -14.23
N LYS A 153 -2.18 -12.49 -15.12
CA LYS A 153 -1.27 -12.51 -16.28
C LYS A 153 0.17 -12.22 -15.85
N GLY A 154 0.69 -13.07 -14.96
CA GLY A 154 2.09 -13.11 -14.59
C GLY A 154 2.98 -13.31 -15.81
N LYS A 155 3.84 -12.31 -16.04
CA LYS A 155 5.01 -12.29 -16.93
C LYS A 155 5.67 -13.67 -17.04
N LYS A 156 5.62 -14.29 -18.23
CA LYS A 156 6.45 -15.46 -18.57
C LYS A 156 7.92 -15.06 -18.39
N SER A 157 8.53 -15.46 -17.28
CA SER A 157 9.96 -15.34 -17.03
C SER A 157 10.72 -16.07 -18.15
N LYS A 158 11.52 -15.33 -18.91
CA LYS A 158 12.57 -15.92 -19.74
C LYS A 158 13.66 -16.43 -18.79
N ILE A 159 13.59 -17.70 -18.40
CA ILE A 159 14.78 -18.44 -17.98
C ILE A 159 15.54 -18.74 -19.27
N LYS A 160 16.56 -17.94 -19.59
CA LYS A 160 17.55 -18.30 -20.61
C LYS A 160 18.64 -19.12 -19.92
N SER A 161 18.78 -20.36 -20.40
CA SER A 161 19.83 -21.34 -20.14
C SER A 161 21.17 -20.74 -19.74
N GLY A 162 21.66 -21.18 -18.58
CA GLY A 162 23.04 -21.07 -18.15
C GLY A 162 23.58 -22.43 -17.74
N ASP A 163 23.35 -23.48 -18.55
CA ASP A 163 23.90 -24.82 -18.33
C ASP A 163 24.70 -25.24 -19.55
N THR A 164 25.92 -24.71 -19.71
CA THR A 164 26.97 -25.35 -20.55
C THR A 164 28.37 -24.87 -20.18
N LEU A 165 28.72 -24.76 -18.88
CA LEU A 165 30.12 -24.56 -18.47
C LEU A 165 30.37 -25.19 -17.09
N CYS A 166 30.29 -26.51 -16.98
CA CYS A 166 31.10 -27.31 -16.05
C CYS A 166 30.91 -28.79 -16.38
N ASN A 167 32.00 -29.54 -16.40
CA ASN A 167 32.14 -30.99 -16.66
C ASN A 167 32.47 -31.36 -18.13
N GLN A 168 33.60 -30.83 -18.61
CA GLN A 168 34.56 -31.64 -19.36
C GLN A 168 35.91 -31.56 -18.65
N GLU A 169 36.05 -32.21 -17.50
CA GLU A 169 37.33 -32.69 -16.96
C GLU A 169 37.01 -33.90 -16.06
N GLU A 170 37.06 -35.10 -16.67
CA GLU A 170 37.52 -36.40 -16.14
C GLU A 170 37.13 -37.53 -17.12
#